data_AF-A0A846Z2V7-F1
#
_entry.id   AF-A0A846Z2V7-F1
#
_cell.length_a   1.000
_cell.length_b   1.000
_cell.length_c   1.000
_cell.angle_alpha   90.00
_cell.angle_beta   90.00
_cell.angle_gamma   90.00
#
_symmetry.space_group_name_H-M   'P 1'
#
loop_
_entity.id
_entity.type
_entity.pdbx_description
1 polymer ?
#
loop_
_entity_poly.entity_id
_entity_poly.type
_entity_poly.pdbx_seq_one_letter_code
_entity_poly.pdbx_strand_id
1 'polypeptide(L)'
;MIISEWQMSFETKALPEMRLRAISREMFSAHPGRAYWREARQVRLSTSETKRARLFHQILDEEYDQAPVPPAPEHSRSHRTRALQAGAAASALVLASLLARALTHRTRNRSRR
;
A
#
# COMPACT_ATOMS: atom_id res chain seq x y z
N MET A 1 -9.54 2.17 5.23
CA MET A 1 -8.71 3.29 4.71
C MET A 1 -8.72 4.42 5.75
N ILE A 2 -7.56 5.00 6.08
CA ILE A 2 -7.36 5.79 7.31
C ILE A 2 -8.20 7.08 7.43
N ILE A 3 -8.47 7.79 6.34
CA ILE A 3 -9.28 9.02 6.38
C ILE A 3 -10.76 8.75 6.64
N SER A 4 -11.33 7.66 6.12
CA SER A 4 -12.73 7.31 6.39
C SER A 4 -12.94 6.99 7.87
N GLU A 5 -11.95 6.34 8.49
CA GLU A 5 -11.96 6.07 9.94
C GLU A 5 -11.92 7.37 10.75
N TRP A 6 -11.06 8.31 10.37
CA TRP A 6 -10.96 9.61 11.03
C TRP A 6 -12.24 10.43 10.84
N GLN A 7 -12.86 10.37 9.67
CA GLN A 7 -14.13 11.04 9.42
C GLN A 7 -15.23 10.49 10.33
N MET A 8 -15.39 9.17 10.38
CA MET A 8 -16.37 8.52 11.26
C MET A 8 -16.10 8.85 12.74
N SER A 9 -14.84 8.82 13.16
CA SER A 9 -14.44 9.17 14.53
C SER A 9 -14.69 10.65 14.84
N PHE A 10 -14.49 11.54 13.87
CA PHE A 10 -14.78 12.97 14.03
C PHE A 10 -16.29 13.21 14.10
N GLU A 11 -17.07 12.54 13.28
CA GLU A 11 -18.54 12.63 13.29
C GLU A 11 -19.12 12.16 14.63
N THR A 12 -18.62 11.04 15.18
CA THR A 12 -19.00 10.50 16.49
C THR A 12 -18.37 11.23 17.68
N LYS A 13 -17.54 12.25 17.44
CA LYS A 13 -16.79 13.02 18.46
C LYS A 13 -15.75 12.20 19.24
N ALA A 14 -15.48 10.95 18.83
CA ALA A 14 -14.38 10.15 19.36
C ALA A 14 -13.01 10.75 19.00
N LEU A 15 -12.94 11.51 17.90
CA LEU A 15 -11.78 12.28 17.50
C LEU A 15 -12.09 13.79 17.59
N PRO A 16 -11.64 14.48 18.64
CA PRO A 16 -11.77 15.94 18.75
C PRO A 16 -10.96 16.66 17.68
N GLU A 17 -11.38 17.89 17.32
CA GLU A 17 -10.72 18.72 16.32
C GLU A 17 -9.23 18.93 16.59
N MET A 18 -8.86 19.26 17.84
CA MET A 18 -7.45 19.45 18.21
C MET A 18 -6.60 18.23 17.85
N ARG A 19 -7.13 17.02 18.08
CA ARG A 19 -6.42 15.78 17.74
C ARG A 19 -6.40 15.54 16.24
N LEU A 20 -7.51 15.82 15.54
CA LEU A 20 -7.58 15.75 14.08
C LEU A 20 -6.52 16.65 13.43
N ARG A 21 -6.37 17.89 13.89
CA ARG A 21 -5.33 18.81 13.39
C ARG A 21 -3.93 18.25 13.58
N ALA A 22 -3.62 17.76 14.79
CA ALA A 22 -2.31 17.19 15.10
C ALA A 22 -1.95 16.00 14.18
N ILE A 23 -2.85 15.01 14.04
CA ILE A 23 -2.57 13.82 13.20
C ILE A 23 -2.53 14.16 11.71
N SER A 24 -3.29 15.17 11.28
CA SER A 24 -3.31 15.63 9.88
C SER A 24 -2.00 16.34 9.54
N ARG A 25 -1.52 17.21 10.43
CA ARG A 25 -0.22 17.88 10.28
C ARG A 25 0.93 16.88 10.17
N GLU A 26 0.94 15.85 11.01
CA GLU A 26 1.93 14.78 10.94
C GLU A 26 1.85 14.04 9.59
N MET A 27 0.65 13.65 9.16
CA MET A 27 0.44 12.99 7.88
C MET A 27 0.92 13.85 6.70
N PHE A 28 0.64 15.16 6.68
CA PHE A 28 1.02 16.07 5.60
C PHE A 28 2.48 16.54 5.66
N SER A 29 3.17 16.32 6.77
CA SER A 29 4.62 16.56 6.85
C SER A 29 5.42 15.60 5.94
N ALA A 30 4.84 14.45 5.60
CA ALA A 30 5.47 13.42 4.78
C ALA A 30 4.93 13.40 3.35
N HIS A 31 5.80 13.08 2.39
CA HIS A 31 5.43 12.98 0.97
C HIS A 31 4.26 12.01 0.71
N PRO A 32 4.22 10.79 1.30
CA PRO A 32 3.12 9.85 1.05
C PRO A 32 1.75 10.39 1.45
N GLY A 33 1.65 11.08 2.60
CA GLY A 33 0.38 11.63 3.08
C GLY A 33 -0.14 12.76 2.17
N ARG A 34 0.76 13.62 1.68
CA ARG A 34 0.40 14.65 0.69
C ARG A 34 -0.01 14.06 -0.65
N ALA A 35 0.71 13.06 -1.15
CA ALA A 35 0.40 12.40 -2.42
C ALA A 35 -0.99 11.76 -2.38
N TYR A 36 -1.28 11.01 -1.31
CA TYR A 36 -2.58 10.39 -1.09
C TYR A 36 -3.71 11.44 -1.01
N TRP A 37 -3.51 12.54 -0.27
CA TRP A 37 -4.56 13.57 -0.15
C TRP A 37 -4.85 14.26 -1.47
N ARG A 38 -3.83 14.54 -2.28
CA ARG A 38 -4.00 15.13 -3.62
C ARG A 38 -4.91 14.29 -4.52
N GLU A 39 -4.80 12.96 -4.42
CA GLU A 39 -5.65 12.03 -5.17
C GLU A 39 -7.05 11.89 -4.55
N ALA A 40 -7.11 11.72 -3.23
CA ALA A 40 -8.36 11.43 -2.52
C ALA A 40 -9.30 12.65 -2.39
N ARG A 41 -8.76 13.88 -2.36
CA ARG A 41 -9.52 15.13 -2.19
C ARG A 41 -10.57 15.31 -3.29
N GLN A 42 -10.24 14.93 -4.52
CA GLN A 42 -11.13 15.11 -5.68
C GLN A 42 -12.39 14.25 -5.60
N VAL A 43 -12.34 13.11 -4.92
CA VAL A 43 -13.45 12.14 -4.89
C VAL A 43 -14.44 12.43 -3.74
N ARG A 44 -14.03 13.17 -2.70
CA ARG A 44 -14.81 13.31 -1.44
C ARG A 44 -15.53 14.63 -1.25
N LEU A 45 -15.14 15.69 -1.95
CA LEU A 45 -15.82 16.98 -1.87
C LEU A 45 -17.28 16.89 -2.34
N SER A 46 -17.64 15.91 -3.18
CA SER A 46 -19.00 15.73 -3.69
C SER A 46 -19.93 14.87 -2.82
N THR A 47 -19.43 14.21 -1.77
CA THR A 47 -20.20 13.22 -0.97
C THR A 47 -20.48 13.64 0.47
N SER A 48 -20.12 14.87 0.86
CA SER A 48 -20.28 15.34 2.24
C SER A 48 -21.66 15.90 2.54
N GLU A 49 -22.56 15.05 3.04
CA GLU A 49 -23.97 15.41 3.30
C GLU A 49 -24.13 16.28 4.56
N THR A 50 -23.30 16.07 5.59
CA THR A 50 -23.47 16.73 6.90
C THR A 50 -22.58 17.98 7.06
N LYS A 51 -23.00 18.89 7.95
CA LYS A 51 -22.16 20.06 8.34
C LYS A 51 -20.83 19.62 8.98
N ARG A 52 -20.84 18.53 9.75
CA ARG A 52 -19.63 18.00 10.41
C ARG A 52 -18.65 17.39 9.40
N ALA A 53 -19.14 16.65 8.41
CA ALA A 53 -18.30 16.13 7.33
C ALA A 53 -17.63 17.27 6.55
N ARG A 54 -18.37 18.35 6.25
CA ARG A 54 -17.80 19.54 5.62
C ARG A 54 -16.69 20.18 6.46
N LEU A 55 -16.91 20.34 7.76
CA LEU A 55 -15.89 20.83 8.69
C LEU A 55 -14.65 19.91 8.73
N PHE A 56 -14.85 18.59 8.73
CA PHE A 56 -13.76 17.62 8.67
C PHE A 56 -12.87 17.83 7.44
N HIS A 57 -13.48 17.97 6.25
CA HIS A 57 -12.72 18.21 5.01
C HIS A 57 -12.03 19.57 5.02
N GLN A 58 -12.68 20.60 5.55
CA GLN A 58 -12.09 21.92 5.69
C GLN A 58 -10.82 21.87 6.56
N ILE A 59 -10.85 21.20 7.71
CA ILE A 59 -9.68 21.05 8.59
C ILE A 59 -8.54 20.34 7.87
N LEU A 60 -8.84 19.28 7.10
CA LEU A 60 -7.81 18.57 6.34
C LEU A 60 -7.20 19.43 5.24
N ASP A 61 -8.00 20.22 4.54
CA ASP A 61 -7.50 21.16 3.53
C ASP A 61 -6.63 22.25 4.17
N GLU A 62 -7.04 22.82 5.30
CA GLU A 62 -6.26 23.81 6.05
C GLU A 62 -4.89 23.25 6.48
N GLU A 63 -4.84 22.05 7.08
CA GLU A 63 -3.57 21.46 7.50
C GLU A 63 -2.72 21.02 6.30
N TYR A 64 -3.34 20.63 5.18
CA TYR A 64 -2.62 20.34 3.94
C TYR A 64 -2.00 21.61 3.36
N ASP A 65 -2.68 22.75 3.38
CA ASP A 65 -2.13 23.99 2.86
C ASP A 65 -1.06 24.58 3.80
N GLN A 66 -1.21 24.41 5.11
CA GLN A 66 -0.25 24.90 6.10
C GLN A 66 1.01 24.06 6.26
N ALA A 67 0.95 22.75 5.98
CA ALA A 67 2.12 21.89 6.18
C ALA A 67 3.28 22.34 5.27
N PRO A 68 4.54 22.28 5.72
CA PRO A 68 5.67 22.55 4.85
C PRO A 68 5.70 21.53 3.70
N VAL A 69 6.08 21.99 2.50
CA VAL A 69 6.30 21.06 1.38
C VAL A 69 7.55 20.23 1.72
N PRO A 70 7.43 18.90 1.88
CA PRO A 70 8.59 18.08 2.17
C PRO A 70 9.59 18.21 1.01
N PRO A 71 10.90 18.22 1.29
CA PRO A 71 11.92 18.23 0.25
C PRO A 71 11.64 17.06 -0.71
N ALA A 72 11.88 17.29 -2.00
CA ALA A 72 11.71 16.26 -3.01
C ALA A 72 12.42 14.99 -2.53
N PRO A 73 11.78 13.81 -2.61
CA PRO A 73 12.45 12.59 -2.21
C PRO A 73 13.72 12.47 -3.05
N GLU A 74 14.87 12.66 -2.39
CA GLU A 74 16.14 12.11 -2.82
C GLU A 74 15.81 10.67 -3.17
N HIS A 75 15.83 10.33 -4.45
CA HIS A 75 15.46 9.01 -4.89
C HIS A 75 16.50 8.10 -4.27
N SER A 76 16.17 7.50 -3.13
CA SER A 76 16.87 6.35 -2.60
C SER A 76 16.59 5.26 -3.60
N ARG A 77 17.41 5.30 -4.67
CA ARG A 77 17.48 4.33 -5.74
C ARG A 77 17.48 2.99 -5.05
N SER A 78 16.42 2.25 -5.34
CA SER A 78 16.31 0.81 -5.23
C SER A 78 17.70 0.13 -5.24
N HIS A 79 18.31 -0.01 -4.06
CA HIS A 79 19.46 -0.87 -3.84
C HIS A 79 19.01 -2.33 -3.64
N ARG A 80 17.72 -2.63 -3.92
CA ARG A 80 17.11 -3.94 -3.70
C ARG A 80 17.09 -4.85 -4.93
N THR A 81 17.53 -4.39 -6.09
CA THR A 81 17.45 -5.19 -7.34
C THR A 81 18.78 -5.71 -7.88
N ARG A 82 19.92 -5.44 -7.23
CA ARG A 82 21.23 -5.99 -7.68
C ARG A 82 21.73 -7.20 -6.88
N ALA A 83 21.14 -7.51 -5.73
CA ALA A 83 21.55 -8.65 -4.90
C ALA A 83 20.94 -10.00 -5.35
N LEU A 84 19.95 -10.00 -6.26
CA LEU A 84 19.25 -11.21 -6.70
C LEU A 84 19.79 -11.83 -8.00
N GLN A 85 20.85 -11.28 -8.60
CA GLN A 85 21.50 -11.88 -9.78
C GLN A 85 22.72 -12.76 -9.46
N ALA A 86 23.11 -12.90 -8.18
CA ALA A 86 24.27 -13.72 -7.79
C ALA A 86 23.94 -15.09 -7.18
N GLY A 87 22.67 -15.52 -7.19
CA GLY A 87 22.22 -16.71 -6.44
C GLY A 87 21.24 -17.64 -7.17
N ALA A 88 21.12 -17.57 -8.49
CA ALA A 88 20.16 -18.38 -9.26
C ALA A 88 20.83 -19.43 -10.16
N ALA A 89 21.90 -20.07 -9.67
CA ALA A 89 22.58 -21.17 -10.40
C ALA A 89 22.50 -22.53 -9.68
N ALA A 90 21.82 -22.67 -8.54
CA ALA A 90 21.95 -23.86 -7.69
C ALA A 90 20.64 -24.51 -7.22
N SER A 91 19.51 -24.29 -7.89
CA SER A 91 18.22 -24.85 -7.46
C SER A 91 17.35 -25.39 -8.60
N ALA A 92 17.96 -26.01 -9.62
CA ALA A 92 17.25 -26.60 -10.76
C ALA A 92 17.39 -28.13 -10.89
N LEU A 93 17.94 -28.85 -9.90
CA LEU A 93 18.25 -30.29 -10.04
C LEU A 93 17.53 -31.25 -9.07
N VAL A 94 16.64 -30.78 -8.18
CA VAL A 94 16.01 -31.68 -7.18
C VAL A 94 14.55 -32.05 -7.50
N LEU A 95 13.86 -31.34 -8.41
CA LEU A 95 12.45 -31.66 -8.75
C LEU A 95 12.27 -32.46 -10.05
N ALA A 96 13.32 -32.64 -10.87
CA ALA A 96 13.25 -33.42 -12.11
C ALA A 96 13.41 -34.94 -11.90
N SER A 97 13.94 -35.38 -10.76
CA SER A 97 14.22 -36.80 -10.48
C SER A 97 13.02 -37.58 -9.95
N LEU A 98 11.94 -36.91 -9.51
CA LEU A 98 10.73 -37.58 -9.02
C LEU A 98 9.66 -37.83 -10.10
N LEU A 99 9.73 -37.13 -11.24
CA LEU A 99 8.79 -37.35 -12.36
C LEU A 99 9.28 -38.40 -13.38
N ALA A 100 10.59 -38.65 -13.46
CA ALA A 100 11.16 -39.67 -14.36
C ALA A 100 10.94 -41.12 -13.89
N ARG A 101 10.65 -41.33 -12.60
CA ARG A 101 10.52 -42.67 -12.00
C ARG A 101 9.09 -43.25 -12.02
N ALA A 102 8.10 -42.43 -12.36
CA ALA A 102 6.69 -42.86 -12.44
C ALA A 102 6.26 -43.30 -13.86
N LEU A 103 7.03 -42.94 -14.90
CA LEU A 103 6.70 -43.24 -16.30
C LEU A 103 7.37 -44.52 -16.85
N THR A 104 8.36 -45.07 -16.14
CA THR A 104 9.06 -46.30 -16.56
C THR A 104 8.39 -47.60 -16.08
N HIS A 105 7.40 -47.54 -15.19
CA HIS A 105 6.72 -48.74 -14.70
C HIS A 105 5.45 -49.15 -15.47
N ARG A 106 4.99 -48.35 -16.47
CA ARG A 106 3.71 -48.59 -17.17
C ARG A 106 3.82 -49.19 -18.57
N THR A 107 4.97 -49.72 -18.98
CA THR A 107 5.14 -50.30 -20.33
C THR A 107 5.95 -51.59 -20.34
N ARG A 108 5.72 -52.48 -19.37
CA ARG A 108 6.20 -53.87 -19.44
C ARG A 108 5.08 -54.90 -19.26
N ASN A 109 3.94 -54.64 -19.90
CA ASN A 109 2.90 -55.65 -20.09
C ASN A 109 2.41 -55.66 -21.55
N ARG A 110 3.26 -56.17 -22.45
CA ARG A 110 2.89 -56.76 -23.76
C ARG A 110 4.14 -57.34 -24.41
N SER A 111 4.01 -58.52 -25.01
CA SER A 111 5.06 -59.35 -25.65
C SER A 111 5.71 -60.31 -24.64
N ARG A 112 5.52 -61.63 -24.65
CA ARG A 112 5.34 -62.63 -25.73
C ARG A 112 4.69 -63.88 -25.08
N ARG A 113 3.67 -64.45 -25.73
CA ARG A 113 3.70 -65.77 -26.41
C ARG A 113 3.91 -66.94 -25.48
#